data_AF-A0A936H2D8-F1
#
_entry.id   AF-A0A936H2D8-F1
#
_cell.length_a   1.000
_cell.length_b   1.000
_cell.length_c   1.000
_cell.angle_alpha   90.00
_cell.angle_beta   90.00
_cell.angle_gamma   90.00
#
_symmetry.space_group_name_H-M   'P 1'
#
loop_
_entity.id
_entity.type
_entity.pdbx_description
1 polymer ?
#
loop_
_entity_poly.entity_id
_entity_poly.type
_entity_poly.pdbx_seq_one_letter_code
_entity_poly.pdbx_strand_id
1 'polypeptide(L)'
;MNKNNFYIAIILGAMIFNACKPAAPEAPAVTKHDVKPALQALPTEMINKMLAEVDYIDYIWHDLPFSLSQEEKDGINTNISFISNEAVPELSPDCKAIGRKFYNVKGETIATADVYFSPGCYYYVFLDGEKPIYASKITAQGINFYTQIIENQARK
;
A
#
# COMPACT_ATOMS: atom_id res chain seq x y z
N MET A 1 31.41 -28.57 -28.69
CA MET A 1 30.84 -29.93 -28.58
C MET A 1 31.78 -30.76 -27.72
N ASN A 2 31.57 -30.82 -26.40
CA ASN A 2 32.35 -31.69 -25.51
C ASN A 2 31.38 -32.47 -24.61
N LYS A 3 31.13 -33.71 -25.00
CA LYS A 3 30.60 -34.78 -24.15
C LYS A 3 31.78 -35.55 -23.58
N ASN A 4 31.65 -35.99 -22.32
CA ASN A 4 32.23 -37.19 -21.68
C ASN A 4 32.70 -36.85 -20.25
N ASN A 5 32.65 -37.74 -19.27
CA ASN A 5 31.96 -39.01 -19.03
C ASN A 5 32.31 -39.38 -17.57
N PHE A 6 31.44 -40.13 -16.90
CA PHE A 6 31.77 -41.17 -15.89
C PHE A 6 32.70 -40.85 -14.70
N TYR A 7 32.24 -41.08 -13.47
CA TYR A 7 32.60 -42.28 -12.67
C TYR A 7 31.92 -42.23 -11.29
N ILE A 8 31.23 -43.33 -10.99
CA ILE A 8 30.72 -43.71 -9.67
C ILE A 8 31.91 -44.13 -8.80
N ALA A 9 31.97 -43.66 -7.55
CA ALA A 9 32.74 -44.31 -6.50
C ALA A 9 31.99 -44.20 -5.16
N ILE A 10 31.45 -45.35 -4.75
CA ILE A 10 30.90 -45.64 -3.43
C ILE A 10 32.09 -45.73 -2.46
N ILE A 11 32.08 -44.93 -1.38
CA ILE A 11 32.89 -45.24 -0.19
C ILE A 11 31.96 -45.32 1.02
N LEU A 12 31.83 -46.56 1.49
CA LEU A 12 31.29 -46.97 2.76
C LEU A 12 32.30 -46.59 3.86
N GLY A 13 31.87 -45.81 4.84
CA GLY A 13 32.68 -45.44 6.00
C GLY A 13 31.79 -45.22 7.21
N ALA A 14 31.52 -46.28 7.96
CA ALA A 14 30.84 -46.21 9.24
C ALA A 14 31.82 -45.70 10.31
N MET A 15 31.52 -44.58 10.96
CA MET A 15 32.01 -44.30 12.32
C MET A 15 30.94 -43.60 13.15
N ILE A 16 30.66 -44.29 14.25
CA ILE A 16 29.76 -44.03 15.36
C ILE A 16 30.33 -42.85 16.16
N PHE A 17 29.52 -41.89 16.61
CA PHE A 17 29.56 -41.42 18.01
C PHE A 17 28.29 -40.63 18.35
N ASN A 18 27.70 -41.08 19.44
CA ASN A 18 26.45 -40.70 20.04
C ASN A 18 26.62 -39.40 20.84
N ALA A 19 25.81 -38.39 20.54
CA ALA A 19 25.58 -37.25 21.43
C ALA A 19 24.14 -36.74 21.25
N CYS A 20 23.18 -37.57 21.63
CA CYS A 20 21.78 -37.16 21.73
C CYS A 20 21.63 -36.25 22.96
N LYS A 21 21.68 -34.94 22.74
CA LYS A 21 21.32 -33.92 23.74
C LYS A 21 19.80 -33.72 23.61
N PRO A 22 18.99 -33.89 24.67
CA PRO A 22 17.57 -33.59 24.57
C PRO A 22 17.42 -32.10 24.30
N ALA A 23 16.92 -31.77 23.10
CA ALA A 23 16.54 -30.41 22.75
C ALA A 23 15.38 -30.00 23.66
N ALA A 24 15.54 -28.85 24.33
CA ALA A 24 14.46 -28.22 25.06
C ALA A 24 13.29 -27.93 24.10
N PRO A 25 12.04 -27.91 24.57
CA PRO A 25 10.91 -27.48 23.76
C PRO A 25 11.17 -26.05 23.28
N GLU A 26 11.39 -25.86 21.98
CA GLU A 26 11.40 -24.54 21.38
C GLU A 26 10.00 -23.95 21.54
N ALA A 27 9.90 -22.90 22.37
CA ALA A 27 8.71 -22.07 22.43
C ALA A 27 8.42 -21.55 21.02
N PRO A 28 7.14 -21.47 20.60
CA PRO A 28 6.80 -20.96 19.28
C PRO A 28 7.43 -19.58 19.09
N ALA A 29 8.25 -19.45 18.04
CA ALA A 29 8.84 -18.18 17.65
C ALA A 29 7.71 -17.20 17.34
N VAL A 30 7.50 -16.24 18.25
CA VAL A 30 6.63 -15.10 17.98
C VAL A 30 7.30 -14.31 16.86
N THR A 31 6.76 -14.44 15.65
CA THR A 31 7.11 -13.58 14.53
C THR A 31 6.84 -12.14 14.94
N LYS A 32 7.90 -11.40 15.28
CA LYS A 32 7.85 -9.94 15.38
C LYS A 32 7.34 -9.44 14.04
N HIS A 33 6.08 -8.98 14.02
CA HIS A 33 5.62 -8.15 12.92
C HIS A 33 6.37 -6.84 13.08
N ASP A 34 7.16 -6.47 12.07
CA ASP A 34 7.80 -5.17 12.00
C ASP A 34 6.70 -4.11 11.82
N VAL A 35 6.10 -3.70 12.93
CA VAL A 35 5.12 -2.61 12.96
C VAL A 35 5.87 -1.34 12.57
N LYS A 36 5.69 -0.91 11.32
CA LYS A 36 6.23 0.36 10.83
C LYS A 36 5.64 1.50 11.70
N PRO A 37 6.44 2.50 12.12
CA PRO A 37 5.94 3.57 12.98
C PRO A 37 4.66 4.21 12.41
N ALA A 38 3.69 4.48 13.27
CA ALA A 38 2.45 5.14 12.90
C ALA A 38 2.76 6.45 12.15
N LEU A 39 2.31 6.55 10.90
CA LEU A 39 2.42 7.79 10.14
C LEU A 39 1.35 8.76 10.64
N GLN A 40 1.71 10.05 10.72
CA GLN A 40 0.75 11.09 11.05
C GLN A 40 -0.27 11.23 9.90
N ALA A 41 -1.44 11.78 10.20
CA ALA A 41 -2.38 12.22 9.18
C ALA A 41 -1.75 13.33 8.32
N LEU A 42 -2.27 13.51 7.10
CA LEU A 42 -1.89 14.64 6.28
C LEU A 42 -2.19 15.95 7.04
N PRO A 43 -1.22 16.88 7.17
CA PRO A 43 -1.43 18.12 7.90
C PRO A 43 -2.58 18.95 7.31
N THR A 44 -3.37 19.60 8.18
CA THR A 44 -4.47 20.47 7.76
C THR A 44 -4.01 21.60 6.83
N GLU A 45 -2.80 22.13 7.04
CA GLU A 45 -2.19 23.12 6.14
C GLU A 45 -2.04 22.58 4.70
N MET A 46 -1.61 21.34 4.55
CA MET A 46 -1.50 20.70 3.23
C MET A 46 -2.88 20.49 2.60
N ILE A 47 -3.88 20.06 3.38
CA ILE A 47 -5.27 19.94 2.89
C ILE A 47 -5.78 21.30 2.39
N ASN A 48 -5.55 22.37 3.16
CA ASN A 48 -5.96 23.73 2.78
C ASN A 48 -5.24 24.21 1.52
N LYS A 49 -3.93 23.94 1.40
CA LYS A 49 -3.16 24.21 0.18
C LYS A 49 -3.75 23.47 -1.01
N MET A 50 -4.05 22.18 -0.87
CA MET A 50 -4.66 21.38 -1.93
C MET A 50 -6.02 21.94 -2.36
N LEU A 51 -6.88 22.32 -1.41
CA LEU A 51 -8.18 22.94 -1.69
C LEU A 51 -8.03 24.27 -2.43
N ALA A 52 -6.99 25.05 -2.14
CA ALA A 52 -6.74 26.32 -2.81
C ALA A 52 -6.15 26.15 -4.21
N GLU A 53 -5.19 25.25 -4.38
CA GLU A 53 -4.29 25.27 -5.55
C GLU A 53 -4.53 24.15 -6.54
N VAL A 54 -5.03 22.97 -6.12
CA VAL A 54 -5.21 21.82 -7.03
C VAL A 54 -6.23 22.17 -8.10
N ASP A 55 -5.83 21.93 -9.36
CA ASP A 55 -6.61 22.14 -10.56
C ASP A 55 -6.85 20.85 -11.38
N TYR A 56 -6.18 19.76 -11.01
CA TYR A 56 -6.40 18.46 -11.64
C TYR A 56 -6.07 17.31 -10.69
N ILE A 57 -6.95 16.30 -10.63
CA ILE A 57 -6.70 15.03 -9.93
C ILE A 57 -6.75 13.91 -10.94
N ASP A 58 -5.73 13.04 -10.92
CA ASP A 58 -5.70 11.82 -11.72
C ASP A 58 -5.63 10.58 -10.83
N TYR A 59 -6.21 9.48 -11.31
CA TYR A 59 -6.21 8.16 -10.70
C TYR A 59 -5.67 7.13 -11.68
N ILE A 60 -4.61 6.45 -11.25
CA ILE A 60 -4.10 5.27 -11.93
C ILE A 60 -4.43 4.06 -11.07
N TRP A 61 -5.37 3.24 -11.53
CA TRP A 61 -5.72 1.99 -10.86
C TRP A 61 -4.72 0.89 -11.24
N HIS A 62 -4.41 0.01 -10.28
CA HIS A 62 -3.51 -1.10 -10.54
C HIS A 62 -4.21 -2.22 -11.33
N ASP A 63 -5.45 -2.54 -10.94
CA ASP A 63 -6.16 -3.73 -11.43
C ASP A 63 -7.55 -3.41 -12.03
N LEU A 64 -7.94 -2.14 -12.09
CA LEU A 64 -9.26 -1.75 -12.63
C LEU A 64 -9.13 -1.25 -14.09
N PRO A 65 -10.00 -1.68 -15.02
CA PRO A 65 -9.86 -1.41 -16.45
C PRO A 65 -10.45 -0.05 -16.86
N PHE A 66 -10.25 0.99 -16.05
CA PHE A 66 -10.67 2.35 -16.36
C PHE A 66 -9.67 3.37 -15.82
N SER A 67 -9.84 4.63 -16.19
CA SER A 67 -9.13 5.76 -15.57
C SER A 67 -10.16 6.73 -15.01
N LEU A 68 -9.78 7.47 -13.98
CA LEU A 68 -10.62 8.50 -13.39
C LEU A 68 -9.79 9.77 -13.24
N SER A 69 -10.28 10.87 -13.80
CA SER A 69 -9.67 12.19 -13.60
C SER A 69 -10.74 13.21 -13.24
N GLN A 70 -10.36 14.30 -12.58
CA GLN A 70 -11.24 15.40 -12.19
C GLN A 70 -10.54 16.73 -12.45
N GLU A 71 -11.19 17.60 -13.21
CA GLU A 71 -10.72 18.96 -13.54
C GLU A 71 -11.71 20.04 -13.07
N GLU A 72 -12.96 19.66 -12.79
CA GLU A 72 -13.97 20.57 -12.26
C GLU A 72 -13.73 20.85 -10.77
N LYS A 73 -13.72 22.13 -10.38
CA LYS A 73 -13.30 22.55 -9.03
C LYS A 73 -14.12 21.91 -7.91
N ASP A 74 -15.44 21.79 -8.09
CA ASP A 74 -16.30 21.14 -7.10
C ASP A 74 -15.99 19.64 -6.98
N GLY A 75 -15.70 18.97 -8.10
CA GLY A 75 -15.25 17.57 -8.13
C GLY A 75 -13.91 17.41 -7.42
N ILE A 76 -12.95 18.30 -7.67
CA ILE A 76 -11.64 18.34 -7.00
C ILE A 76 -11.82 18.52 -5.49
N ASN A 77 -12.59 19.52 -5.07
CA ASN A 77 -12.82 19.81 -3.66
C ASN A 77 -13.49 18.63 -2.93
N THR A 78 -14.46 17.98 -3.59
CA THR A 78 -15.10 16.75 -3.09
C THR A 78 -14.08 15.62 -2.95
N ASN A 79 -13.18 15.45 -3.92
CA ASN A 79 -12.15 14.41 -3.85
C ASN A 79 -11.11 14.66 -2.75
N ILE A 80 -10.84 15.93 -2.43
CA ILE A 80 -9.96 16.32 -1.32
C ILE A 80 -10.68 16.12 0.03
N SER A 81 -11.99 16.37 0.12
CA SER A 81 -12.78 16.13 1.35
C SER A 81 -12.89 14.65 1.74
N PHE A 82 -12.45 13.74 0.87
CA PHE A 82 -12.33 12.32 1.21
C PHE A 82 -11.16 12.01 2.15
N ILE A 83 -10.20 12.94 2.30
CA ILE A 83 -9.05 12.79 3.19
C ILE A 83 -9.48 13.16 4.61
N SER A 84 -9.43 12.19 5.53
CA SER A 84 -9.65 12.45 6.95
C SER A 84 -8.43 13.10 7.60
N ASN A 85 -8.67 13.91 8.64
CA ASN A 85 -7.63 14.38 9.55
C ASN A 85 -7.23 13.32 10.60
N GLU A 86 -7.86 12.15 10.57
CA GLU A 86 -7.50 11.02 11.43
C GLU A 86 -6.34 10.22 10.83
N ALA A 87 -5.32 9.98 11.66
CA ALA A 87 -4.17 9.16 11.31
C ALA A 87 -4.53 7.67 11.24
N VAL A 88 -3.73 6.91 10.50
CA VAL A 88 -3.78 5.45 10.50
C VAL A 88 -2.77 4.93 11.53
N PRO A 89 -3.20 4.26 12.61
CA PRO A 89 -2.30 3.87 13.71
C PRO A 89 -1.27 2.81 13.30
N GLU A 90 -1.62 1.94 12.35
CA GLU A 90 -0.75 0.89 11.84
C GLU A 90 -1.09 0.60 10.37
N LEU A 91 -0.07 0.50 9.53
CA LEU A 91 -0.20 0.06 8.15
C LEU A 91 0.02 -1.46 8.10
N SER A 92 -1.07 -2.22 8.00
CA SER A 92 -0.99 -3.68 7.92
C SER A 92 -0.27 -4.11 6.63
N PRO A 93 0.65 -5.11 6.68
CA PRO A 93 1.31 -5.65 5.50
C PRO A 93 0.36 -6.38 4.54
N ASP A 94 -0.84 -6.77 5.01
CA ASP A 94 -1.86 -7.43 4.18
C ASP A 94 -2.64 -6.43 3.32
N CYS A 95 -2.58 -5.14 3.65
CA CYS A 95 -3.21 -4.10 2.88
C CYS A 95 -2.40 -3.81 1.61
N LYS A 96 -3.08 -3.76 0.46
CA LYS A 96 -2.47 -3.40 -0.83
C LYS A 96 -3.15 -2.17 -1.41
N ALA A 97 -2.36 -1.29 -2.00
CA ALA A 97 -2.88 -0.16 -2.75
C ALA A 97 -3.63 -0.67 -3.99
N ILE A 98 -4.83 -0.16 -4.22
CA ILE A 98 -5.65 -0.48 -5.41
C ILE A 98 -5.39 0.51 -6.56
N GLY A 99 -4.72 1.61 -6.26
CA GLY A 99 -4.34 2.62 -7.23
C GLY A 99 -3.58 3.77 -6.59
N ARG A 100 -3.20 4.75 -7.41
CA ARG A 100 -2.44 5.94 -7.02
C ARG A 100 -3.13 7.19 -7.53
N LYS A 101 -3.20 8.20 -6.65
CA LYS A 101 -3.74 9.53 -6.91
C LYS A 101 -2.62 10.54 -7.08
N PHE A 102 -2.80 11.43 -8.04
CA PHE A 102 -1.92 12.55 -8.30
C PHE A 102 -2.71 13.84 -8.19
N TYR A 103 -2.29 14.72 -7.30
CA TYR A 103 -2.88 16.04 -7.11
C TYR A 103 -1.98 17.07 -7.79
N ASN A 104 -2.48 17.66 -8.87
CA ASN A 104 -1.70 18.50 -9.75
C ASN A 104 -2.12 19.97 -9.66
N VAL A 105 -1.15 20.84 -9.90
CA VAL A 105 -1.30 22.28 -10.06
C VAL A 105 -0.55 22.66 -11.34
N LYS A 106 -1.27 23.14 -12.36
CA LYS A 106 -0.70 23.63 -13.62
C LYS A 106 0.29 22.64 -14.27
N GLY A 107 -0.02 21.35 -14.17
CA GLY A 107 0.79 20.26 -14.72
C GLY A 107 1.92 19.75 -13.81
N GLU A 108 2.08 20.28 -12.60
CA GLU A 108 3.03 19.78 -11.60
C GLU A 108 2.30 19.02 -10.49
N THR A 109 2.77 17.82 -10.13
CA THR A 109 2.22 17.05 -9.00
C THR A 109 2.74 17.59 -7.68
N ILE A 110 1.86 18.13 -6.84
CA ILE A 110 2.20 18.65 -5.50
C ILE A 110 1.98 17.63 -4.37
N ALA A 111 1.19 16.59 -4.63
CA ALA A 111 1.00 15.47 -3.71
C ALA A 111 0.68 14.18 -4.48
N THR A 112 1.24 13.08 -4.00
CA THR A 112 0.96 11.73 -4.50
C THR A 112 0.47 10.86 -3.36
N ALA A 113 -0.56 10.06 -3.59
CA ALA A 113 -1.09 9.16 -2.58
C ALA A 113 -1.48 7.80 -3.15
N ASP A 114 -1.03 6.73 -2.50
CA ASP A 114 -1.58 5.39 -2.71
C ASP A 114 -2.95 5.28 -2.05
N VAL A 115 -3.90 4.67 -2.76
CA VAL A 115 -5.28 4.43 -2.30
C VAL A 115 -5.39 3.00 -1.83
N TYR A 116 -5.66 2.80 -0.54
CA TYR A 116 -5.98 1.50 0.03
C TYR A 116 -7.48 1.45 0.24
N PHE A 117 -8.12 0.50 -0.43
CA PHE A 117 -9.58 0.34 -0.38
C PHE A 117 -9.96 -1.15 -0.46
N SER A 118 -9.81 -1.83 0.67
CA SER A 118 -10.25 -3.21 0.89
C SER A 118 -10.79 -3.33 2.31
N PRO A 119 -11.51 -4.42 2.67
CA PRO A 119 -12.00 -4.60 4.04
C PRO A 119 -10.89 -4.42 5.08
N GLY A 120 -11.05 -3.43 5.98
CA GLY A 120 -10.06 -3.07 7.00
C GLY A 120 -8.93 -2.12 6.54
N CYS A 121 -8.83 -1.83 5.24
CA CYS A 121 -7.81 -0.97 4.64
C CYS A 121 -8.49 0.19 3.91
N TYR A 122 -8.94 1.21 4.65
CA TYR A 122 -9.62 2.39 4.11
C TYR A 122 -8.83 3.66 4.42
N TYR A 123 -7.77 3.89 3.66
CA TYR A 123 -6.86 5.01 3.89
C TYR A 123 -6.07 5.41 2.65
N TYR A 124 -5.50 6.61 2.71
CA TYR A 124 -4.49 7.09 1.80
C TYR A 124 -3.12 7.04 2.46
N VAL A 125 -2.11 6.62 1.71
CA VAL A 125 -0.71 6.77 2.11
C VAL A 125 -0.06 7.80 1.18
N PHE A 126 0.30 8.95 1.72
CA PHE A 126 0.97 10.02 0.96
C PHE A 126 2.46 9.75 0.87
N LEU A 127 3.03 10.09 -0.29
CA LEU A 127 4.39 9.74 -0.65
C LEU A 127 5.25 10.96 -0.95
N ASP A 128 6.53 10.86 -0.58
CA ASP A 128 7.64 11.66 -1.13
C ASP A 128 8.48 10.73 -2.02
N GLY A 129 8.31 10.84 -3.33
CA GLY A 129 8.71 9.80 -4.27
C GLY A 129 7.96 8.49 -3.98
N GLU A 130 8.68 7.45 -3.57
CA GLU A 130 8.09 6.16 -3.15
C GLU A 130 8.07 5.99 -1.62
N LYS A 131 8.51 7.00 -0.86
CA LYS A 131 8.60 6.92 0.60
C LYS A 131 7.27 7.35 1.24
N PRO A 132 6.61 6.50 2.05
CA PRO A 132 5.47 6.92 2.86
C PRO A 132 5.83 8.00 3.87
N ILE A 133 5.09 9.12 3.85
CA ILE A 133 5.30 10.27 4.75
C ILE A 133 4.08 10.58 5.63
N TYR A 134 2.86 10.32 5.15
CA TYR A 134 1.63 10.48 5.92
C TYR A 134 0.65 9.35 5.62
N ALA A 135 -0.25 9.07 6.56
CA ALA A 135 -1.38 8.17 6.34
C ALA A 135 -2.65 8.74 6.96
N SER A 136 -3.64 9.02 6.11
CA SER A 136 -4.94 9.53 6.51
C SER A 136 -6.02 8.50 6.22
N LYS A 137 -6.95 8.29 7.16
CA LYS A 137 -8.15 7.49 6.88
C LYS A 137 -8.97 8.12 5.75
N ILE A 138 -9.78 7.32 5.08
CA ILE A 138 -10.80 7.81 4.14
C ILE A 138 -12.07 8.17 4.92
N THR A 139 -12.67 9.32 4.62
CA THR A 139 -13.96 9.71 5.23
C THR A 139 -15.10 8.81 4.77
N ALA A 140 -16.22 8.78 5.49
CA ALA A 140 -17.39 7.98 5.09
C ALA A 140 -17.89 8.33 3.68
N GLN A 141 -17.83 9.61 3.29
CA GLN A 141 -18.16 10.09 1.95
C GLN A 141 -17.24 9.47 0.89
N GLY A 142 -15.93 9.45 1.14
CA GLY A 142 -14.95 8.84 0.25
C GLY A 142 -15.12 7.33 0.13
N ILE A 143 -15.48 6.65 1.23
CA ILE A 143 -15.78 5.21 1.20
C ILE A 143 -16.97 4.95 0.28
N ASN A 144 -18.06 5.70 0.44
CA ASN A 144 -19.24 5.55 -0.41
C ASN A 144 -18.91 5.81 -1.89
N PHE A 145 -18.10 6.83 -2.19
CA PHE A 145 -17.64 7.12 -3.54
C PHE A 145 -16.90 5.93 -4.16
N TYR A 146 -15.87 5.39 -3.48
CA TYR A 146 -15.10 4.28 -4.02
C TYR A 146 -15.93 3.01 -4.19
N THR A 147 -16.81 2.70 -3.23
CA THR A 147 -17.77 1.60 -3.35
C THR A 147 -18.59 1.74 -4.63
N GLN A 148 -19.18 2.92 -4.86
CA GLN A 148 -20.01 3.14 -6.05
C GLN A 148 -19.23 3.01 -7.35
N ILE A 149 -18.05 3.65 -7.48
CA ILE A 149 -17.31 3.58 -8.75
C ILE A 149 -16.78 2.17 -9.03
N ILE A 150 -16.33 1.44 -8.01
CA ILE A 150 -15.78 0.09 -8.19
C ILE A 150 -16.90 -0.89 -8.53
N GLU A 151 -18.03 -0.83 -7.81
CA GLU A 151 -19.19 -1.67 -8.10
C GLU A 151 -19.81 -1.36 -9.46
N ASN A 152 -19.88 -0.08 -9.87
CA ASN A 152 -20.38 0.31 -11.18
C ASN A 152 -19.57 -0.32 -12.33
N GLN A 153 -18.28 -0.58 -12.10
CA GLN A 153 -17.39 -1.18 -13.10
C GLN A 153 -17.46 -2.71 -13.04
N ALA A 154 -17.62 -3.30 -11.86
CA ALA A 154 -17.81 -4.74 -11.70
C ALA A 154 -19.12 -5.26 -12.32
N ARG A 155 -20.11 -4.39 -12.55
CA ARG A 155 -21.39 -4.75 -13.19
C ARG A 155 -21.41 -4.63 -14.71
N LYS A 156 -20.34 -4.12 -15.33
CA LYS A 156 -20.21 -4.02 -16.79
C LYS A 156 -19.55 -5.28 -17.36
#